data_AF-A0A1N6CVW2-F1
#
_entry.id   AF-A0A1N6CVW2-F1
#
_cell.length_a   1.000
_cell.length_b   1.000
_cell.length_c   1.000
_cell.angle_alpha   90.00
_cell.angle_beta   90.00
_cell.angle_gamma   90.00
#
_symmetry.space_group_name_H-M   'P 1'
#
loop_
_entity.id
_entity.type
_entity.pdbx_description
1 polymer ?
#
loop_
_entity_poly.entity_id
_entity_poly.type
_entity_poly.pdbx_seq_one_letter_code
_entity_poly.pdbx_strand_id
1 'polypeptide(L)'
;MLNERKRAAAPIAKSINEVEASLNATMKHMGELMSNIANARMAPGTRMPLTAGMDASEKLLDAATGVTQTYRTVVEAHADLAQDQADIGLKAVSWGDNHECPPMGDAEEQPAPQLRAV
;
A
#
# COMPACT_ATOMS: atom_id res chain seq x y z
N MET A 1 -2.04 -11.41 -30.53
CA MET A 1 -1.84 -11.98 -29.18
C MET A 1 -1.51 -10.98 -28.06
N LEU A 2 -0.84 -9.82 -28.28
CA LEU A 2 -0.53 -8.88 -27.19
C LEU A 2 -1.78 -8.30 -26.49
N ASN A 3 -2.78 -7.89 -27.27
CA ASN A 3 -4.03 -7.33 -26.73
C ASN A 3 -4.83 -8.35 -25.90
N GLU A 4 -4.78 -9.63 -26.28
CA GLU A 4 -5.44 -10.71 -25.53
C GLU A 4 -4.74 -10.97 -24.19
N ARG A 5 -3.40 -10.96 -24.17
CA ARG A 5 -2.61 -11.06 -22.93
C ARG A 5 -2.89 -9.88 -21.99
N LYS A 6 -2.93 -8.65 -22.53
CA LYS A 6 -3.31 -7.46 -21.73
C LYS A 6 -4.73 -7.58 -21.15
N ARG A 7 -5.69 -8.03 -21.96
CA ARG A 7 -7.07 -8.22 -21.51
C ARG A 7 -7.18 -9.29 -20.41
N ALA A 8 -6.39 -10.35 -20.50
CA ALA A 8 -6.35 -11.41 -19.49
C ALA A 8 -5.66 -10.97 -18.18
N ALA A 9 -4.60 -10.16 -18.27
CA ALA A 9 -3.84 -9.67 -17.11
C ALA A 9 -4.52 -8.50 -16.37
N ALA A 10 -5.29 -7.67 -17.07
CA ALA A 10 -5.99 -6.51 -16.48
C ALA A 10 -6.83 -6.82 -15.23
N PRO A 11 -7.70 -7.86 -15.20
CA PRO A 11 -8.45 -8.18 -13.98
C PRO A 11 -7.55 -8.63 -12.82
N ILE A 12 -6.44 -9.33 -13.09
CA ILE A 12 -5.49 -9.78 -12.06
C ILE A 12 -4.84 -8.56 -11.38
N ALA A 13 -4.32 -7.63 -12.19
CA ALA A 13 -3.73 -6.39 -11.69
C ALA A 13 -4.74 -5.55 -10.90
N LYS A 14 -6.00 -5.50 -11.35
CA LYS A 14 -7.06 -4.83 -10.60
C LYS A 14 -7.31 -5.49 -9.25
N SER A 15 -7.48 -6.81 -9.22
CA SER A 15 -7.83 -7.54 -8.01
C SER A 15 -6.73 -7.48 -6.94
N ILE A 16 -5.45 -7.54 -7.32
CA ILE A 16 -4.38 -7.44 -6.30
C ILE A 16 -4.34 -6.05 -5.65
N ASN A 17 -4.53 -4.97 -6.42
CA ASN A 17 -4.64 -3.62 -5.88
C ASN A 17 -5.86 -3.47 -4.96
N GLU A 18 -6.99 -4.09 -5.30
CA GLU A 18 -8.20 -4.09 -4.46
C GLU A 18 -7.97 -4.83 -3.14
N VAL A 19 -7.21 -5.93 -3.14
CA VAL A 19 -6.82 -6.66 -1.92
C VAL A 19 -5.91 -5.80 -1.05
N GLU A 20 -4.87 -5.18 -1.60
CA GLU A 20 -3.98 -4.28 -0.86
C GLU A 20 -4.74 -3.10 -0.23
N ALA A 21 -5.64 -2.48 -0.98
CA ALA A 21 -6.49 -1.39 -0.48
C ALA A 21 -7.41 -1.87 0.66
N SER A 22 -7.98 -3.06 0.53
CA SER A 22 -8.87 -3.65 1.54
C SER A 22 -8.13 -3.98 2.84
N LEU A 23 -6.90 -4.47 2.75
CA LEU A 23 -6.06 -4.74 3.93
C LEU A 23 -5.70 -3.43 4.66
N ASN A 24 -5.35 -2.37 3.93
CA ASN A 24 -5.10 -1.05 4.51
C ASN A 24 -6.35 -0.48 5.20
N ALA A 25 -7.53 -0.60 4.57
CA ALA A 25 -8.80 -0.20 5.17
C ALA A 25 -9.10 -1.00 6.45
N THR A 26 -8.81 -2.31 6.44
CA THR A 26 -8.99 -3.18 7.61
C THR A 26 -8.10 -2.75 8.77
N MET A 27 -6.81 -2.45 8.52
CA MET A 27 -5.89 -1.92 9.54
C MET A 27 -6.40 -0.62 10.15
N LYS A 28 -6.89 0.31 9.32
CA LYS A 28 -7.50 1.55 9.79
C LYS A 28 -8.69 1.28 10.73
N HIS A 29 -9.64 0.44 10.31
CA HIS A 29 -10.83 0.15 11.10
C HIS A 29 -10.52 -0.56 12.43
N MET A 30 -9.51 -1.43 12.47
CA MET A 30 -9.06 -2.02 13.73
C MET A 30 -8.50 -0.95 14.69
N GLY A 31 -7.69 -0.01 14.19
CA GLY A 31 -7.18 1.10 15.00
C GLY A 31 -8.29 2.02 15.52
N GLU A 32 -9.29 2.31 14.69
CA GLU A 32 -10.49 3.07 15.09
C GLU A 32 -11.27 2.36 16.21
N LEU A 33 -11.49 1.04 16.07
CA LEU A 33 -12.18 0.24 17.08
C LEU A 33 -11.43 0.22 18.41
N MET A 34 -10.10 0.01 18.39
CA MET A 34 -9.28 0.05 19.60
C MET A 34 -9.33 1.42 20.29
N SER A 35 -9.28 2.50 19.50
CA SER A 35 -9.43 3.87 20.01
C SER A 35 -10.80 4.08 20.66
N ASN A 36 -11.87 3.55 20.04
CA ASN A 36 -13.23 3.64 20.58
C ASN A 36 -13.38 2.88 21.91
N ILE A 37 -12.72 1.73 22.09
CA ILE A 37 -12.69 1.01 23.37
C ILE A 37 -12.02 1.86 24.46
N ALA A 38 -10.91 2.54 24.15
CA ALA A 38 -10.26 3.46 25.08
C ALA A 38 -11.17 4.67 25.41
N ASN A 39 -11.75 5.30 24.40
CA ASN A 39 -12.64 6.45 24.58
C ASN A 39 -13.87 6.10 25.43
N ALA A 40 -14.47 4.93 25.23
CA ALA A 40 -15.63 4.48 26.01
C ALA A 40 -15.30 4.36 27.52
N ARG A 41 -14.08 3.91 27.85
CA ARG A 41 -13.61 3.82 29.24
C ARG A 41 -13.35 5.19 29.87
N MET A 42 -13.00 6.18 29.06
CA MET A 42 -12.72 7.55 29.51
C MET A 42 -13.95 8.46 29.49
N ALA A 43 -15.07 8.00 28.93
CA ALA A 43 -16.26 8.81 28.75
C ALA A 43 -16.85 9.27 30.10
N PRO A 44 -17.17 10.56 30.27
CA PRO A 44 -17.78 11.06 31.51
C PRO A 44 -19.09 10.33 31.84
N GLY A 45 -19.24 9.93 33.10
CA GLY A 45 -20.45 9.25 33.56
C GLY A 45 -20.52 7.75 33.24
N THR A 46 -19.54 7.18 32.53
CA THR A 46 -19.43 5.72 32.40
C THR A 46 -18.72 5.14 33.62
N ARG A 47 -19.28 4.09 34.21
CA ARG A 47 -18.63 3.29 35.26
C ARG A 47 -18.20 1.96 34.69
N MET A 48 -17.28 2.00 33.72
CA MET A 48 -16.70 0.78 33.17
C MET A 48 -15.58 0.25 34.07
N PRO A 49 -15.48 -1.06 34.29
CA PRO A 49 -14.30 -1.63 34.94
C PRO A 49 -13.06 -1.39 34.09
N LEU A 50 -11.89 -1.27 34.72
CA LEU A 50 -10.61 -1.06 34.00
C LEU A 50 -10.31 -2.18 32.99
N THR A 51 -10.83 -3.38 33.25
CA THR A 51 -10.71 -4.57 32.41
C THR A 51 -11.68 -4.59 31.23
N ALA A 52 -12.64 -3.66 31.16
CA ALA A 52 -13.60 -3.61 30.05
C ALA A 52 -12.87 -3.49 28.71
N GLY A 53 -13.09 -4.47 27.83
CA GLY A 53 -12.49 -4.49 26.50
C GLY A 53 -11.01 -4.87 26.45
N MET A 54 -10.38 -5.32 27.54
CA MET A 54 -9.00 -5.83 27.51
C MET A 54 -8.87 -7.06 26.61
N ASP A 55 -9.64 -8.12 26.86
CA ASP A 55 -9.63 -9.34 26.04
C ASP A 55 -9.98 -9.07 24.57
N ALA A 56 -10.86 -8.09 24.31
CA ALA A 56 -11.21 -7.67 22.97
C ALA A 56 -10.04 -6.95 22.29
N SER A 57 -9.33 -6.08 23.03
CA SER A 57 -8.16 -5.37 22.54
C SER A 57 -7.00 -6.32 22.25
N GLU A 58 -6.79 -7.34 23.08
CA GLU A 58 -5.79 -8.40 22.82
C GLU A 58 -6.09 -9.15 21.51
N LYS A 59 -7.33 -9.61 21.33
CA LYS A 59 -7.75 -10.26 20.07
C LYS A 59 -7.63 -9.34 18.86
N LEU A 60 -7.87 -8.04 19.02
CA LEU A 60 -7.68 -7.05 17.96
C LEU A 60 -6.20 -6.84 17.62
N LEU A 61 -5.31 -6.88 18.60
CA LEU A 61 -3.85 -6.82 18.39
C LEU A 61 -3.34 -8.07 17.64
N ASP A 62 -3.84 -9.25 18.01
CA ASP A 62 -3.53 -10.49 17.31
C ASP A 62 -4.02 -10.44 15.86
N ALA A 63 -5.26 -9.98 15.64
CA ALA A 63 -5.83 -9.80 14.32
C ALA A 63 -5.02 -8.78 13.49
N ALA A 64 -4.61 -7.66 14.09
CA ALA A 64 -3.79 -6.64 13.42
C ALA A 64 -2.42 -7.17 12.99
N THR A 65 -1.82 -8.03 13.82
CA THR A 65 -0.58 -8.75 13.49
C THR A 65 -0.80 -9.66 12.29
N GLY A 66 -1.88 -10.45 12.28
CA GLY A 66 -2.24 -11.31 11.16
C GLY A 66 -2.49 -10.56 9.86
N VAL A 67 -3.18 -9.41 9.91
CA VAL A 67 -3.39 -8.54 8.74
C VAL A 67 -2.07 -8.00 8.20
N THR A 68 -1.15 -7.59 9.08
CA THR A 68 0.18 -7.09 8.68
C THR A 68 1.02 -8.17 7.99
N GLN A 69 0.99 -9.40 8.51
CA GLN A 69 1.64 -10.56 7.89
C GLN A 69 1.02 -10.89 6.52
N THR A 70 -0.31 -10.84 6.45
CA THR A 70 -1.04 -11.04 5.19
C THR A 70 -0.67 -9.96 4.17
N TYR A 71 -0.57 -8.70 4.60
CA TYR A 71 -0.18 -7.58 3.73
C TYR A 71 1.21 -7.79 3.12
N ARG A 72 2.18 -8.23 3.93
CA ARG A 72 3.52 -8.60 3.42
C ARG A 72 3.42 -9.68 2.34
N THR A 73 2.67 -10.74 2.61
CA THR A 73 2.50 -11.87 1.67
C THR A 73 1.84 -11.42 0.36
N VAL A 74 0.87 -10.50 0.42
CA VAL A 74 0.23 -9.94 -0.78
C VAL A 74 1.19 -9.06 -1.58
N VAL A 75 2.01 -8.24 -0.92
CA VAL A 75 3.04 -7.43 -1.59
C VAL A 75 4.09 -8.31 -2.26
N GLU A 76 4.49 -9.42 -1.63
CA GLU A 76 5.37 -10.42 -2.23
C GLU A 76 4.72 -11.05 -3.48
N ALA A 77 3.46 -11.44 -3.39
CA ALA A 77 2.70 -11.93 -4.55
C ALA A 77 2.58 -10.87 -5.68
N HIS A 78 2.46 -9.59 -5.35
CA HIS A 78 2.47 -8.51 -6.34
C HIS A 78 3.83 -8.41 -7.03
N ALA A 79 4.92 -8.52 -6.28
CA ALA A 79 6.27 -8.54 -6.86
C ALA A 79 6.45 -9.72 -7.83
N ASP A 80 5.96 -10.91 -7.46
CA ASP A 80 5.99 -12.09 -8.34
C ASP A 80 5.17 -11.87 -9.62
N LEU A 81 3.96 -11.31 -9.51
CA LEU A 81 3.14 -10.96 -10.68
C LEU A 81 3.80 -9.92 -11.58
N ALA A 82 4.59 -9.00 -11.02
CA ALA A 82 5.35 -8.03 -11.81
C ALA A 82 6.50 -8.71 -12.59
N GLN A 83 7.10 -9.77 -12.05
CA GLN A 83 8.05 -10.61 -12.77
C GLN A 83 7.34 -11.38 -13.90
N ASP A 84 6.22 -12.03 -13.59
CA ASP A 84 5.41 -12.74 -14.59
C ASP A 84 5.00 -11.82 -15.75
N GLN A 85 4.61 -10.57 -15.46
CA GLN A 85 4.29 -9.56 -16.46
C GLN A 85 5.46 -9.35 -17.45
N ALA A 86 6.70 -9.32 -16.96
CA ALA A 86 7.88 -9.19 -17.80
C ALA A 86 8.06 -10.43 -18.69
N ASP A 87 7.91 -11.62 -18.14
CA ASP A 87 8.07 -12.89 -18.85
C ASP A 87 7.04 -13.07 -19.98
N ILE A 88 5.81 -12.60 -19.77
CA ILE A 88 4.77 -12.62 -20.81
C ILE A 88 4.83 -11.44 -21.78
N GLY A 89 5.89 -10.63 -21.74
CA GLY A 89 6.12 -9.52 -22.66
C GLY A 89 5.11 -8.39 -22.51
N LEU A 90 4.58 -8.18 -21.30
CA LEU A 90 3.67 -7.10 -20.94
C LEU A 90 4.38 -5.95 -20.19
N LYS A 91 5.72 -5.99 -20.06
CA LYS A 91 6.51 -4.91 -19.47
C LYS A 91 6.22 -3.60 -20.21
N ALA A 92 5.82 -2.57 -19.47
CA ALA A 92 5.70 -1.23 -20.02
C ALA A 92 7.13 -0.73 -20.29
N VAL A 93 7.42 -0.44 -21.56
CA VAL A 93 8.61 0.31 -21.96
C VAL A 93 8.16 1.76 -22.19
N SER A 94 8.76 2.69 -21.46
CA SER A 94 8.63 4.12 -21.71
C SER A 94 9.64 4.57 -22.77
N TRP A 95 9.34 5.67 -23.45
CA TRP A 95 10.30 6.32 -24.34
C TRP A 95 11.42 6.91 -23.48
N GLY A 96 12.63 6.32 -23.55
CA GLY A 96 13.78 6.66 -22.71
C GLY A 96 14.39 5.48 -21.94
N ASP A 97 13.72 4.32 -21.85
CA ASP A 97 14.21 3.19 -21.05
C ASP A 97 15.35 2.39 -21.72
N ASN A 98 15.51 2.50 -23.05
CA ASN A 98 16.51 1.76 -23.84
C ASN A 98 17.54 2.68 -24.54
N HIS A 99 17.50 3.98 -24.27
CA HIS A 99 18.50 4.92 -24.76
C HIS A 99 19.31 5.41 -23.56
N GLU A 100 20.63 5.26 -23.59
CA GLU A 100 21.50 6.07 -22.74
C GLU A 100 21.06 7.53 -22.92
N CYS A 101 20.80 8.23 -21.81
CA CYS A 101 20.56 9.66 -21.83
C CYS A 101 21.66 10.27 -22.71
N PRO A 102 21.32 11.00 -23.80
CA PRO A 102 22.35 11.67 -24.58
C PRO A 102 23.20 12.50 -23.61
N PRO A 103 24.54 12.48 -23.72
CA PRO A 103 25.38 13.24 -22.81
C PRO A 103 24.83 14.65 -22.79
N MET A 104 24.53 15.17 -21.59
CA MET A 104 24.08 16.55 -21.40
C MET A 104 25.20 17.41 -21.96
N GLY A 105 25.09 17.79 -23.23
CA GLY A 105 26.06 18.64 -23.89
C GLY A 105 26.06 19.94 -23.12
N ASP A 106 27.20 20.25 -22.51
CA ASP A 106 27.56 21.46 -21.77
C ASP A 106 26.43 22.49 -21.71
N ALA A 107 25.42 22.20 -20.87
CA ALA A 107 24.40 23.17 -20.56
C ALA A 107 25.12 24.20 -19.69
N GLU A 108 25.49 25.32 -20.31
CA GLU A 108 25.95 26.52 -19.63
C GLU A 108 25.17 26.68 -18.33
N GLU A 109 25.92 26.74 -17.24
CA GLU A 109 25.47 26.75 -15.86
C GLU A 109 24.44 27.86 -15.63
N GLN A 110 23.17 27.57 -15.90
CA GLN A 110 22.08 28.48 -15.57
C GLN A 110 21.93 28.45 -14.05
N PRO A 111 22.04 29.62 -13.37
CA PRO A 111 21.99 29.66 -11.92
C PRO A 111 20.65 29.11 -11.43
N ALA A 112 20.73 28.14 -10.53
CA ALA A 112 19.59 27.42 -10.01
C ALA A 112 18.48 28.38 -9.50
N PRO A 113 17.20 28.15 -9.83
CA PRO A 113 16.11 28.95 -9.31
C PRO A 113 16.01 28.73 -7.80
N GLN A 114 16.18 29.81 -7.02
CA GLN A 114 16.01 29.77 -5.57
C GLN A 114 14.52 29.56 -5.25
N LEU A 115 14.19 28.39 -4.71
CA LEU A 115 12.86 28.12 -4.17
C LEU A 115 12.66 28.99 -2.92
N ARG A 116 11.69 29.91 -2.97
CA ARG A 116 11.19 30.58 -1.76
C ARG A 116 10.43 29.56 -0.92
N ALA A 117 10.87 29.38 0.32
CA ALA A 117 10.13 28.66 1.33
C ALA A 117 8.75 29.32 1.53
N VAL A 118 7.70 28.50 1.52
CA VAL A 118 6.40 28.79 2.12
C VAL A 118 6.17 27.74 3.19
#